data_AF-A0A3D4FVA2-F1
#
_entry.id   AF-A0A3D4FVA2-F1
#
_cell.length_a   1.000
_cell.length_b   1.000
_cell.length_c   1.000
_cell.angle_alpha   90.00
_cell.angle_beta   90.00
_cell.angle_gamma   90.00
#
_symmetry.space_group_name_H-M   'P 1'
#
loop_
_entity.id
_entity.type
_entity.pdbx_description
1 polymer ?
#
loop_
_entity_poly.entity_id
_entity_poly.type
_entity_poly.pdbx_seq_one_letter_code
_entity_poly.pdbx_strand_id
1 'polypeptide(L)'
;PEREVVEFTREDEVRTVRFIVRPPRGVPAGEYRIGASLSADGEAFERGYQVVEYPHIGRRHLVHAADMVVKVIDVELPPGLRVGYVNGVGDEVPAAIQQLGATLEYIAAEQLAYDDLSGFDVIVTGVRAYERNDALRANNHRLLDYVEAGGTLIVQYNKFEFNAAQYGPYPAQVSRSRVTDEFAQVEALVPDHQVFGFPNEVSDGTWAGWVQERGLYFLGTKDPAYTDLVQLSDSFPSNPGVKRGALVEARYGDGRWLYVGLGLWRQLPAGTPGAYQLLANLLSLR
;
A
#
# COMPACT_ATOMS: atom_id res chain seq x y z
N PRO A 1 15.99 25.57 8.98
CA PRO A 1 17.40 25.84 9.34
C PRO A 1 18.12 24.50 9.54
N GLU A 2 19.44 24.39 9.35
CA GLU A 2 20.18 23.13 9.61
C GLU A 2 20.55 22.94 11.10
N ARG A 3 20.41 24.02 11.89
CA ARG A 3 20.67 24.06 13.34
C ARG A 3 19.76 25.08 14.00
N GLU A 4 19.41 24.85 15.25
CA GLU A 4 18.64 25.77 16.09
C GLU A 4 19.18 25.73 17.51
N VAL A 5 19.29 26.89 18.17
CA VAL A 5 19.68 26.98 19.57
C VAL A 5 18.42 26.80 20.42
N VAL A 6 18.49 25.90 21.38
CA VAL A 6 17.41 25.68 22.36
C VAL A 6 17.92 26.02 23.76
N GLU A 7 17.08 26.71 24.53
CA GLU A 7 17.36 27.03 25.93
C GLU A 7 16.27 26.40 26.80
N PHE A 8 16.70 25.85 27.94
CA PHE A 8 15.82 25.27 28.95
C PHE A 8 15.96 26.10 30.22
N THR A 9 14.84 26.46 30.82
CA THR A 9 14.75 27.36 31.98
C THR A 9 14.39 26.64 33.26
N ARG A 10 13.88 25.40 33.17
CA ARG A 10 13.51 24.56 34.31
C ARG A 10 13.55 23.07 33.96
N GLU A 11 13.54 22.25 35.01
CA GLU A 11 13.34 20.80 34.89
C GLU A 11 11.99 20.47 34.23
N ASP A 12 11.95 19.35 33.51
CA ASP A 12 10.80 18.86 32.72
C ASP A 12 10.32 19.77 31.57
N GLU A 13 11.09 20.78 31.19
CA GLU A 13 10.78 21.60 30.02
C GLU A 13 11.03 20.83 28.71
N VAL A 14 10.02 20.81 27.83
CA VAL A 14 10.11 20.18 26.50
C VAL A 14 10.12 21.26 25.43
N ARG A 15 11.09 21.18 24.52
CA ARG A 15 11.18 22.03 23.33
C ARG A 15 11.06 21.18 22.06
N THR A 16 10.23 21.62 21.13
CA THR A 16 10.08 20.98 19.82
C THR A 16 10.64 21.90 18.76
N VAL A 17 11.68 21.43 18.07
CA VAL A 17 12.27 22.09 16.91
C VAL A 17 11.87 21.34 15.64
N ARG A 18 11.52 22.06 14.58
CA ARG A 18 11.11 21.46 13.31
C ARG A 18 12.11 21.78 12.20
N PHE A 19 12.61 20.73 11.57
CA PHE A 19 13.50 20.81 10.41
C PHE A 19 12.71 20.44 9.15
N ILE A 20 12.84 21.26 8.10
CA ILE A 20 12.36 20.91 6.75
C ILE A 20 13.57 20.45 5.98
N VAL A 21 13.65 19.15 5.70
CA VAL A 21 14.70 18.55 4.88
C VAL A 21 14.20 18.43 3.46
N ARG A 22 15.00 18.88 2.49
CA ARG A 22 14.72 18.74 1.07
C ARG A 22 15.87 17.99 0.42
N PRO A 23 15.62 16.92 -0.36
CA PRO A 23 16.67 16.31 -1.15
C PRO A 23 17.23 17.32 -2.15
N PRO A 24 18.55 17.36 -2.41
CA PRO A 24 19.08 18.15 -3.51
C PRO A 24 18.50 17.68 -4.85
N ARG A 25 18.64 18.49 -5.90
CA ARG A 25 18.23 18.06 -7.24
C ARG A 25 19.09 16.88 -7.70
N GLY A 26 18.47 15.85 -8.25
CA GLY A 26 19.17 14.69 -8.80
C GLY A 26 19.77 13.76 -7.74
N VAL A 27 19.18 13.67 -6.54
CA VAL A 27 19.55 12.62 -5.58
C VAL A 27 19.35 11.26 -6.25
N PRO A 28 20.38 10.40 -6.29
CA PRO A 28 20.24 9.04 -6.81
C PRO A 28 19.19 8.23 -6.05
N ALA A 29 18.61 7.22 -6.70
CA ALA A 29 17.82 6.24 -5.98
C ALA A 29 18.68 5.53 -4.91
N GLY A 30 18.09 5.30 -3.74
CA GLY A 30 18.81 4.72 -2.61
C GLY A 30 18.19 5.00 -1.26
N GLU A 31 18.82 4.44 -0.23
CA GLU A 31 18.46 4.64 1.16
C GLU A 31 19.41 5.67 1.80
N TYR A 32 18.82 6.67 2.45
CA TYR A 32 19.54 7.78 3.08
C TYR A 32 19.12 7.89 4.53
N ARG A 33 20.10 8.01 5.43
CA ARG A 33 19.85 8.21 6.85
C ARG A 33 20.06 9.68 7.21
N ILE A 34 19.05 10.29 7.80
CA ILE A 34 19.09 11.66 8.30
C ILE A 34 19.07 11.61 9.82
N GLY A 35 20.19 11.99 10.44
CA GLY A 35 20.31 12.08 11.89
C GLY A 35 20.05 13.49 12.42
N ALA A 36 19.68 13.58 13.68
CA ALA A 36 19.66 14.78 14.48
C ALA A 36 20.55 14.59 15.71
N SER A 37 21.29 15.63 16.08
CA SER A 37 22.09 15.64 17.30
C SER A 37 21.83 16.93 18.09
N LEU A 38 21.79 16.81 19.42
CA LEU A 38 21.81 17.94 20.33
C LEU A 38 23.22 18.04 20.91
N SER A 39 23.81 19.24 20.90
CA SER A 39 25.09 19.49 21.57
C SER A 39 24.89 20.38 22.78
N ALA A 40 25.36 19.95 23.95
CA ALA A 40 25.32 20.71 25.19
C ALA A 40 26.56 20.38 26.04
N ASP A 41 27.17 21.39 26.66
CA ASP A 41 28.33 21.25 27.55
C ASP A 41 29.51 20.43 26.99
N GLY A 42 29.69 20.45 25.66
CA GLY A 42 30.73 19.69 24.97
C GLY A 42 30.38 18.23 24.67
N GLU A 43 29.19 17.77 25.03
CA GLU A 43 28.66 16.44 24.73
C GLU A 43 27.66 16.48 23.56
N ALA A 44 27.55 15.36 22.83
CA ALA A 44 26.59 15.17 21.76
C ALA A 44 25.56 14.08 22.12
N PHE A 45 24.29 14.38 21.97
CA PHE A 45 23.16 13.51 22.24
C PHE A 45 22.48 13.16 20.92
N GLU A 46 22.66 11.91 20.49
CA GLU A 46 22.19 11.39 19.19
C GLU A 46 21.12 10.30 19.35
N ARG A 47 20.51 10.21 20.55
CA ARG A 47 19.48 9.23 20.87
C ARG A 47 18.21 9.91 21.33
N GLY A 48 17.09 9.38 20.89
CA GLY A 48 15.77 9.69 21.41
C GLY A 48 15.14 8.49 22.08
N TYR A 49 13.90 8.63 22.51
CA TYR A 49 13.11 7.50 22.98
C TYR A 49 11.64 7.67 22.63
N GLN A 50 10.98 6.55 22.36
CA GLN A 50 9.53 6.46 22.35
C GLN A 50 9.04 6.01 23.72
N VAL A 51 8.09 6.75 24.29
CA VAL A 51 7.38 6.28 25.49
C VAL A 51 6.34 5.26 25.07
N VAL A 52 6.45 4.04 25.60
CA VAL A 52 5.48 2.97 25.40
C VAL A 52 4.75 2.74 26.71
N GLU A 53 3.47 3.08 26.76
CA GLU A 53 2.64 3.02 27.95
C GLU A 53 1.18 2.68 27.57
N TYR A 54 0.66 1.57 28.08
CA TYR A 54 -0.73 1.14 27.90
C TYR A 54 -1.30 0.70 29.24
N PRO A 55 -2.64 0.67 29.44
CA PRO A 55 -3.23 0.29 30.73
C PRO A 55 -2.77 -1.07 31.29
N HIS A 56 -2.33 -1.99 30.43
CA HIS A 56 -1.91 -3.35 30.79
C HIS A 56 -0.39 -3.55 30.88
N ILE A 57 0.43 -2.50 30.65
CA ILE A 57 1.89 -2.55 30.84
C ILE A 57 2.39 -1.28 31.53
N GLY A 58 3.46 -1.38 32.33
CA GLY A 58 4.13 -0.20 32.89
C GLY A 58 4.83 0.64 31.81
N ARG A 59 5.02 1.94 32.08
CA ARG A 59 5.77 2.86 31.21
C ARG A 59 7.17 2.32 30.89
N ARG A 60 7.51 2.26 29.62
CA ARG A 60 8.85 1.90 29.12
C ARG A 60 9.36 2.99 28.17
N HIS A 61 10.68 3.20 28.15
CA HIS A 61 11.34 4.02 27.13
C HIS A 61 12.02 3.09 26.14
N LEU A 62 11.54 3.09 24.90
CA LEU A 62 12.22 2.45 23.80
C LEU A 62 13.25 3.43 23.24
N VAL A 63 14.51 3.26 23.66
CA VAL A 63 15.62 4.13 23.22
C VAL A 63 16.05 3.75 21.81
N HIS A 64 16.21 4.73 20.94
CA HIS A 64 16.68 4.55 19.58
C HIS A 64 17.58 5.72 19.15
N ALA A 65 18.33 5.54 18.08
CA ALA A 65 19.05 6.65 17.47
C ALA A 65 18.05 7.74 17.01
N ALA A 66 18.45 9.00 17.14
CA ALA A 66 17.66 10.15 16.69
C ALA A 66 17.87 10.34 15.19
N ASP A 67 17.37 9.40 14.41
CA ASP A 67 17.49 9.41 12.96
C ASP A 67 16.19 8.95 12.27
N MET A 68 16.11 9.25 10.99
CA MET A 68 15.10 8.71 10.10
C MET A 68 15.74 8.16 8.83
N VAL A 69 15.10 7.16 8.26
CA VAL A 69 15.43 6.62 6.95
C VAL A 69 14.53 7.26 5.90
N VAL A 70 15.14 7.77 4.84
CA VAL A 70 14.48 8.29 3.65
C VAL A 70 14.91 7.46 2.47
N LYS A 71 13.95 6.95 1.71
CA LYS A 71 14.22 6.20 0.48
C LYS A 71 13.84 7.05 -0.72
N VAL A 72 14.79 7.23 -1.63
CA VAL A 72 14.55 7.80 -2.95
C VAL A 72 14.34 6.64 -3.89
N ILE A 73 13.14 6.56 -4.47
CA ILE A 73 12.72 5.46 -5.32
C ILE A 73 12.45 6.04 -6.70
N ASP A 74 13.07 5.45 -7.71
CA ASP A 74 12.82 5.82 -9.10
C ASP A 74 11.57 5.10 -9.61
N VAL A 75 10.48 5.85 -9.74
CA VAL A 75 9.17 5.34 -10.13
C VAL A 75 8.48 6.36 -11.03
N GLU A 76 8.05 5.88 -12.19
CA GLU A 76 7.22 6.64 -13.10
C GLU A 76 5.75 6.49 -12.75
N LEU A 77 5.00 7.59 -12.85
CA LEU A 77 3.55 7.61 -12.78
C LEU A 77 3.04 8.56 -13.88
N PRO A 78 2.02 8.17 -14.67
CA PRO A 78 1.43 9.07 -15.63
C PRO A 78 0.90 10.34 -14.95
N PRO A 79 1.11 11.53 -15.54
CA PRO A 79 0.71 12.78 -14.92
C PRO A 79 -0.82 12.91 -14.85
N GLY A 80 -1.29 13.64 -13.84
CA GLY A 80 -2.69 14.05 -13.73
C GLY A 80 -3.68 12.98 -13.27
N LEU A 81 -3.21 11.82 -12.82
CA LEU A 81 -4.08 10.76 -12.29
C LEU A 81 -4.92 11.24 -11.11
N ARG A 82 -6.23 11.04 -11.20
CA ARG A 82 -7.20 11.25 -10.12
C ARG A 82 -7.64 9.90 -9.55
N VAL A 83 -7.26 9.65 -8.31
CA VAL A 83 -7.50 8.38 -7.60
C VAL A 83 -8.58 8.59 -6.55
N GLY A 84 -9.68 7.86 -6.67
CA GLY A 84 -10.69 7.75 -5.63
C GLY A 84 -10.31 6.68 -4.63
N TYR A 85 -10.34 6.97 -3.34
CA TYR A 85 -9.98 6.01 -2.28
C TYR A 85 -11.14 5.74 -1.33
N VAL A 86 -11.63 4.50 -1.28
CA VAL A 86 -12.65 4.07 -0.31
C VAL A 86 -11.96 3.51 0.92
N ASN A 87 -12.12 4.16 2.08
CA ASN A 87 -11.41 3.77 3.29
C ASN A 87 -11.72 2.34 3.76
N GLY A 88 -10.67 1.67 4.25
CA GLY A 88 -10.73 0.40 4.97
C GLY A 88 -10.24 0.51 6.41
N VAL A 89 -9.57 -0.54 6.90
CA VAL A 89 -9.15 -0.66 8.32
C VAL A 89 -7.71 -0.20 8.50
N GLY A 90 -7.48 1.10 8.27
CA GLY A 90 -6.21 1.79 8.49
C GLY A 90 -5.03 1.22 7.71
N ASP A 91 -4.56 1.95 6.70
CA ASP A 91 -3.38 1.61 5.92
C ASP A 91 -2.67 2.88 5.44
N GLU A 92 -1.42 2.76 4.98
CA GLU A 92 -0.63 3.88 4.47
C GLU A 92 -0.59 3.92 2.93
N VAL A 93 -1.50 3.20 2.27
CA VAL A 93 -1.56 3.17 0.80
C VAL A 93 -1.90 4.56 0.22
N PRO A 94 -2.84 5.34 0.79
CA PRO A 94 -3.10 6.71 0.33
C PRO A 94 -1.88 7.61 0.34
N ALA A 95 -1.06 7.54 1.40
CA ALA A 95 0.15 8.34 1.50
C ALA A 95 1.17 7.96 0.42
N ALA A 96 1.28 6.68 0.07
CA ALA A 96 2.12 6.22 -1.04
C ALA A 96 1.59 6.71 -2.40
N ILE A 97 0.28 6.65 -2.63
CA ILE A 97 -0.37 7.16 -3.86
C ILE A 97 -0.07 8.66 -4.04
N GLN A 98 -0.18 9.44 -2.97
CA GLN A 98 0.12 10.88 -2.99
C GLN A 98 1.61 11.15 -3.21
N GLN A 99 2.51 10.36 -2.60
CA GLN A 99 3.95 10.49 -2.80
C GLN A 99 4.39 10.19 -4.25
N LEU A 100 3.68 9.29 -4.94
CA LEU A 100 3.86 9.03 -6.37
C LEU A 100 3.39 10.20 -7.28
N GLY A 101 2.68 11.19 -6.72
CA GLY A 101 2.23 12.38 -7.44
C GLY A 101 0.81 12.31 -7.99
N ALA A 102 0.02 11.30 -7.63
CA ALA A 102 -1.40 11.24 -8.00
C ALA A 102 -2.23 12.21 -7.14
N THR A 103 -3.32 12.75 -7.71
CA THR A 103 -4.34 13.46 -6.95
C THR A 103 -5.25 12.44 -6.28
N LEU A 104 -5.21 12.35 -4.95
CA LEU A 104 -6.04 11.42 -4.18
C LEU A 104 -7.22 12.14 -3.53
N GLU A 105 -8.42 11.57 -3.68
CA GLU A 105 -9.63 11.99 -2.98
C GLU A 105 -10.23 10.79 -2.25
N TYR A 106 -10.59 10.96 -0.97
CA TYR A 106 -11.34 9.94 -0.26
C TYR A 106 -12.81 9.99 -0.66
N ILE A 107 -13.36 8.85 -1.09
CA ILE A 107 -14.77 8.74 -1.43
C ILE A 107 -15.55 8.45 -0.15
N ALA A 108 -16.34 9.42 0.31
CA ALA A 108 -17.20 9.30 1.48
C ALA A 108 -18.45 8.43 1.20
N ALA A 109 -19.19 8.09 2.26
CA ALA A 109 -20.39 7.26 2.16
C ALA A 109 -21.48 7.90 1.29
N GLU A 110 -21.63 9.23 1.39
CA GLU A 110 -22.59 10.01 0.61
C GLU A 110 -22.21 10.00 -0.87
N GLN A 111 -20.93 10.21 -1.19
CA GLN A 111 -20.44 10.17 -2.57
C GLN A 111 -20.60 8.76 -3.16
N LEU A 112 -20.29 7.72 -2.39
CA LEU A 112 -20.53 6.32 -2.77
C LEU A 112 -22.01 6.04 -3.04
N ALA A 113 -22.95 6.75 -2.43
CA ALA A 113 -24.38 6.53 -2.61
C ALA A 113 -25.00 7.37 -3.75
N TYR A 114 -24.50 8.60 -3.97
CA TYR A 114 -25.19 9.57 -4.83
C TYR A 114 -24.34 10.21 -5.94
N ASP A 115 -23.01 10.30 -5.79
CA ASP A 115 -22.16 11.09 -6.70
C ASP A 115 -21.75 10.31 -7.96
N ASP A 116 -21.39 11.04 -9.02
CA ASP A 116 -20.82 10.45 -10.22
C ASP A 116 -19.35 10.05 -9.99
N LEU A 117 -19.08 8.75 -10.12
CA LEU A 117 -17.75 8.18 -9.89
C LEU A 117 -16.85 8.23 -11.13
N SER A 118 -17.38 8.59 -12.31
CA SER A 118 -16.62 8.66 -13.57
C SER A 118 -15.52 9.74 -13.59
N GLY A 119 -15.53 10.65 -12.62
CA GLY A 119 -14.50 11.67 -12.45
C GLY A 119 -13.14 11.15 -11.95
N PHE A 120 -13.05 9.88 -11.56
CA PHE A 120 -11.82 9.20 -11.16
C PHE A 120 -11.27 8.35 -12.32
N ASP A 121 -9.95 8.38 -12.53
CA ASP A 121 -9.27 7.48 -13.47
C ASP A 121 -9.22 6.05 -12.91
N VAL A 122 -9.08 5.93 -11.59
CA VAL A 122 -9.01 4.66 -10.87
C VAL A 122 -9.60 4.83 -9.47
N ILE A 123 -10.36 3.83 -9.02
CA ILE A 123 -10.85 3.75 -7.66
C ILE A 123 -10.14 2.62 -6.94
N VAL A 124 -9.69 2.85 -5.71
CA VAL A 124 -9.02 1.86 -4.86
C VAL A 124 -9.83 1.68 -3.58
N THR A 125 -10.19 0.44 -3.23
CA THR A 125 -10.71 0.14 -1.89
C THR A 125 -9.55 -0.15 -0.95
N GLY A 126 -9.59 0.41 0.25
CA GLY A 126 -8.56 0.19 1.27
C GLY A 126 -8.51 -1.23 1.82
N VAL A 127 -7.47 -1.50 2.60
CA VAL A 127 -7.26 -2.81 3.20
C VAL A 127 -8.45 -3.20 4.07
N ARG A 128 -9.03 -4.37 3.81
CA ARG A 128 -10.19 -4.91 4.51
C ARG A 128 -11.38 -3.95 4.51
N ALA A 129 -11.56 -3.15 3.46
CA ALA A 129 -12.66 -2.20 3.38
C ALA A 129 -14.03 -2.87 3.56
N TYR A 130 -14.24 -4.07 3.02
CA TYR A 130 -15.49 -4.81 3.20
C TYR A 130 -15.69 -5.35 4.62
N GLU A 131 -14.68 -5.35 5.49
CA GLU A 131 -14.82 -5.70 6.92
C GLU A 131 -15.56 -4.59 7.69
N ARG A 132 -15.21 -3.31 7.46
CA ARG A 132 -15.63 -2.20 8.33
C ARG A 132 -16.42 -1.09 7.66
N ASN A 133 -16.51 -1.07 6.33
CA ASN A 133 -17.19 -0.01 5.60
C ASN A 133 -18.59 -0.48 5.15
N ASP A 134 -19.59 -0.17 5.96
CA ASP A 134 -20.99 -0.54 5.70
C ASP A 134 -21.54 0.14 4.43
N ALA A 135 -21.14 1.39 4.19
CA ALA A 135 -21.56 2.15 3.02
C ALA A 135 -20.99 1.55 1.73
N LEU A 136 -19.73 1.09 1.74
CA LEU A 136 -19.14 0.34 0.62
C LEU A 136 -19.93 -0.94 0.34
N ARG A 137 -20.25 -1.74 1.37
CA ARG A 137 -21.03 -2.98 1.17
C ARG A 137 -22.41 -2.69 0.58
N ALA A 138 -23.10 -1.68 1.11
CA ALA A 138 -24.44 -1.30 0.66
C ALA A 138 -24.46 -0.76 -0.78
N ASN A 139 -23.42 -0.04 -1.18
CA ASN A 139 -23.35 0.65 -2.48
C ASN A 139 -22.37 0.01 -3.47
N ASN A 140 -21.90 -1.22 -3.24
CA ASN A 140 -20.91 -1.88 -4.10
C ASN A 140 -21.32 -1.95 -5.57
N HIS A 141 -22.62 -2.08 -5.84
CA HIS A 141 -23.15 -2.09 -7.20
C HIS A 141 -22.70 -0.85 -8.00
N ARG A 142 -22.61 0.33 -7.38
CA ARG A 142 -22.16 1.56 -8.06
C ARG A 142 -20.69 1.52 -8.47
N LEU A 143 -19.85 0.78 -7.73
CA LEU A 143 -18.47 0.52 -8.15
C LEU A 143 -18.41 -0.45 -9.32
N LEU A 144 -19.32 -1.43 -9.38
CA LEU A 144 -19.42 -2.31 -10.55
C LEU A 144 -19.97 -1.58 -11.77
N ASP A 145 -20.96 -0.69 -11.61
CA ASP A 145 -21.46 0.17 -12.68
C ASP A 145 -20.34 1.09 -13.23
N TYR A 146 -19.52 1.65 -12.34
CA TYR A 146 -18.32 2.42 -12.71
C TYR A 146 -17.33 1.59 -13.53
N VAL A 147 -17.07 0.33 -13.13
CA VAL A 147 -16.21 -0.58 -13.90
C VAL A 147 -16.85 -0.91 -15.25
N GLU A 148 -18.13 -1.23 -15.27
CA GLU A 148 -18.85 -1.57 -16.51
C GLU A 148 -18.76 -0.44 -17.54
N ALA A 149 -18.81 0.82 -17.07
CA ALA A 149 -18.69 2.02 -17.89
C ALA A 149 -17.25 2.40 -18.31
N GLY A 150 -16.25 1.54 -18.05
CA GLY A 150 -14.86 1.78 -18.47
C GLY A 150 -13.88 2.11 -17.34
N GLY A 151 -14.36 2.20 -16.09
CA GLY A 151 -13.52 2.50 -14.94
C GLY A 151 -12.59 1.35 -14.52
N THR A 152 -11.49 1.69 -13.86
CA THR A 152 -10.62 0.70 -13.19
C THR A 152 -10.87 0.70 -11.68
N LEU A 153 -11.25 -0.45 -11.12
CA LEU A 153 -11.41 -0.67 -9.69
C LEU A 153 -10.33 -1.61 -9.16
N ILE A 154 -9.56 -1.17 -8.18
CA ILE A 154 -8.57 -1.98 -7.46
C ILE A 154 -9.12 -2.30 -6.07
N VAL A 155 -9.47 -3.57 -5.87
CA VAL A 155 -9.86 -4.12 -4.58
C VAL A 155 -8.64 -4.67 -3.86
N GLN A 156 -8.16 -3.95 -2.87
CA GLN A 156 -7.06 -4.43 -2.04
C GLN A 156 -7.48 -5.60 -1.14
N TYR A 157 -6.47 -6.25 -0.56
CA TYR A 157 -6.59 -7.35 0.40
C TYR A 157 -7.80 -7.24 1.33
N ASN A 158 -8.63 -8.29 1.34
CA ASN A 158 -9.73 -8.48 2.27
C ASN A 158 -9.64 -9.85 2.97
N LYS A 159 -10.39 -10.01 4.07
CA LYS A 159 -10.60 -11.30 4.75
C LYS A 159 -11.94 -11.93 4.33
N PHE A 160 -12.50 -12.82 5.15
CA PHE A 160 -13.70 -13.59 4.82
C PHE A 160 -14.98 -12.76 4.79
N GLU A 161 -15.00 -11.54 5.32
CA GLU A 161 -16.11 -10.61 5.23
C GLU A 161 -16.44 -10.24 3.78
N PHE A 162 -15.44 -10.30 2.89
CA PHE A 162 -15.64 -10.18 1.44
C PHE A 162 -16.54 -11.30 0.87
N ASN A 163 -16.58 -12.47 1.50
CA ASN A 163 -17.40 -13.60 1.04
C ASN A 163 -18.87 -13.49 1.47
N ALA A 164 -19.25 -12.44 2.21
CA ALA A 164 -20.62 -12.25 2.67
C ALA A 164 -21.60 -11.93 1.53
N ALA A 165 -21.09 -11.45 0.40
CA ALA A 165 -21.85 -11.20 -0.82
C ALA A 165 -20.93 -11.26 -2.05
N GLN A 166 -21.51 -11.13 -3.25
CA GLN A 166 -20.74 -11.01 -4.48
C GLN A 166 -20.34 -9.55 -4.70
N TYR A 167 -19.16 -9.17 -4.19
CA TYR A 167 -18.64 -7.80 -4.38
C TYR A 167 -17.81 -7.62 -5.67
N GLY A 168 -17.31 -8.71 -6.26
CA GLY A 168 -16.69 -8.69 -7.58
C GLY A 168 -17.71 -8.85 -8.71
N PRO A 169 -17.32 -8.59 -9.97
CA PRO A 169 -18.23 -8.66 -11.13
C PRO A 169 -18.77 -10.08 -11.38
N TYR A 170 -17.98 -11.11 -11.07
CA TYR A 170 -18.37 -12.52 -11.20
C TYR A 170 -18.20 -13.27 -9.86
N PRO A 171 -18.80 -14.47 -9.68
CA PRO A 171 -18.65 -15.23 -8.45
C PRO A 171 -17.19 -15.49 -8.07
N ALA A 172 -16.78 -15.06 -6.88
CA ALA A 172 -15.46 -15.33 -6.33
C ALA A 172 -15.47 -15.32 -4.81
N GLN A 173 -14.51 -16.02 -4.20
CA GLN A 173 -14.34 -16.09 -2.76
C GLN A 173 -12.86 -15.93 -2.39
N VAL A 174 -12.62 -15.09 -1.39
CA VAL A 174 -11.35 -15.01 -0.68
C VAL A 174 -11.13 -16.30 0.12
N SER A 175 -9.91 -16.83 0.05
CA SER A 175 -9.51 -18.07 0.71
C SER A 175 -8.57 -17.83 1.89
N ARG A 176 -8.10 -18.92 2.53
CA ARG A 176 -7.01 -18.89 3.52
C ARG A 176 -5.61 -18.91 2.88
N SER A 177 -5.55 -19.06 1.56
CA SER A 177 -4.30 -19.17 0.81
C SER A 177 -3.44 -17.94 1.03
N ARG A 178 -2.13 -18.17 1.17
CA ARG A 178 -1.13 -17.18 1.54
C ARG A 178 0.24 -17.64 1.13
N VAL A 179 1.17 -16.69 1.04
CA VAL A 179 2.61 -16.93 0.95
C VAL A 179 3.28 -16.03 1.98
N THR A 180 3.75 -16.65 3.05
CA THR A 180 4.37 -15.98 4.20
C THR A 180 5.88 -15.89 4.11
N ASP A 181 6.50 -16.66 3.21
CA ASP A 181 7.91 -16.45 2.86
C ASP A 181 8.04 -15.19 1.99
N GLU A 182 8.68 -14.16 2.52
CA GLU A 182 8.95 -12.90 1.83
C GLU A 182 9.94 -13.05 0.66
N PHE A 183 10.72 -14.14 0.62
CA PHE A 183 11.67 -14.44 -0.45
C PHE A 183 11.07 -15.33 -1.54
N ALA A 184 9.83 -15.80 -1.38
CA ALA A 184 9.17 -16.62 -2.38
C ALA A 184 9.17 -15.94 -3.75
N GLN A 185 9.56 -16.70 -4.78
CA GLN A 185 9.57 -16.21 -6.16
C GLN A 185 8.15 -15.94 -6.65
N VAL A 186 8.01 -14.89 -7.46
CA VAL A 186 6.76 -14.51 -8.08
C VAL A 186 6.91 -14.69 -9.59
N GLU A 187 6.09 -15.55 -10.16
CA GLU A 187 6.08 -15.83 -11.59
C GLU A 187 4.88 -15.11 -12.23
N ALA A 188 5.14 -14.35 -13.30
CA ALA A 188 4.09 -13.75 -14.11
C ALA A 188 3.43 -14.81 -15.00
N LEU A 189 2.12 -15.00 -14.84
CA LEU A 189 1.34 -15.93 -15.65
C LEU A 189 0.92 -15.33 -17.00
N VAL A 190 0.85 -13.99 -17.06
CA VAL A 190 0.51 -13.24 -18.27
C VAL A 190 1.60 -12.17 -18.48
N PRO A 191 2.80 -12.56 -18.96
CA PRO A 191 3.97 -11.67 -18.98
C PRO A 191 3.76 -10.40 -19.81
N ASP A 192 2.94 -10.47 -20.86
CA ASP A 192 2.61 -9.30 -21.71
C ASP A 192 1.52 -8.39 -21.09
N HIS A 193 1.03 -8.69 -19.88
CA HIS A 193 0.04 -7.85 -19.22
C HIS A 193 0.64 -6.50 -18.83
N GLN A 194 -0.08 -5.41 -19.11
CA GLN A 194 0.38 -4.02 -18.92
C GLN A 194 0.94 -3.75 -17.52
N VAL A 195 0.40 -4.37 -16.47
CA VAL A 195 0.87 -4.23 -15.08
C VAL A 195 2.34 -4.60 -14.90
N PHE A 196 2.93 -5.40 -15.78
CA PHE A 196 4.32 -5.84 -15.69
C PHE A 196 5.30 -4.99 -16.50
N GLY A 197 4.82 -4.08 -17.34
CA GLY A 197 5.68 -3.32 -18.26
C GLY A 197 5.38 -1.83 -18.37
N PHE A 198 4.33 -1.32 -17.73
CA PHE A 198 3.97 0.10 -17.85
C PHE A 198 3.37 0.70 -16.57
N PRO A 199 3.80 1.92 -16.17
CA PRO A 199 4.93 2.67 -16.75
C PRO A 199 6.29 2.13 -16.32
N ASN A 200 6.35 1.30 -15.26
CA ASN A 200 7.59 0.74 -14.76
C ASN A 200 7.74 -0.73 -15.18
N GLU A 201 8.97 -1.16 -15.47
CA GLU A 201 9.27 -2.58 -15.71
C GLU A 201 9.21 -3.37 -14.39
N VAL A 202 8.44 -4.46 -14.38
CA VAL A 202 8.44 -5.44 -13.29
C VAL A 202 9.46 -6.52 -13.61
N SER A 203 10.43 -6.69 -12.71
CA SER A 203 11.50 -7.68 -12.81
C SER A 203 11.64 -8.45 -11.50
N ASP A 204 12.58 -9.39 -11.44
CA ASP A 204 12.96 -10.06 -10.19
C ASP A 204 13.33 -9.04 -9.08
N GLY A 205 13.89 -7.89 -9.46
CA GLY A 205 14.21 -6.79 -8.54
C GLY A 205 12.99 -6.15 -7.90
N THR A 206 11.83 -6.16 -8.56
CA THR A 206 10.55 -5.65 -7.99
C THR A 206 10.12 -6.44 -6.75
N TRP A 207 10.54 -7.70 -6.68
CA TRP A 207 10.23 -8.61 -5.58
C TRP A 207 11.31 -8.62 -4.49
N ALA A 208 12.43 -7.90 -4.66
CA ALA A 208 13.50 -7.84 -3.67
C ALA A 208 13.15 -6.94 -2.47
N GLY A 209 13.65 -7.28 -1.29
CA GLY A 209 13.50 -6.46 -0.08
C GLY A 209 12.05 -6.32 0.43
N TRP A 210 11.17 -7.24 0.03
CA TRP A 210 9.85 -7.35 0.66
C TRP A 210 10.01 -7.82 2.10
N VAL A 211 9.18 -7.29 2.99
CA VAL A 211 9.18 -7.61 4.41
C VAL A 211 7.98 -8.48 4.77
N GLN A 212 8.19 -9.38 5.72
CA GLN A 212 7.19 -10.20 6.39
C GLN A 212 6.48 -11.26 5.54
N GLU A 213 5.91 -10.92 4.38
CA GLU A 213 5.14 -11.86 3.54
C GLU A 213 4.93 -11.32 2.12
N ARG A 214 4.70 -12.22 1.15
CA ARG A 214 4.26 -11.85 -0.20
C ARG A 214 2.78 -11.47 -0.25
N GLY A 215 1.95 -12.14 0.53
CA GLY A 215 0.54 -11.79 0.60
C GLY A 215 -0.30 -12.85 1.28
N LEU A 216 -1.52 -12.45 1.58
CA LEU A 216 -2.46 -13.24 2.37
C LEU A 216 -3.85 -13.15 1.77
N TYR A 217 -4.66 -14.18 2.07
CA TYR A 217 -6.08 -14.22 1.72
C TYR A 217 -6.32 -14.00 0.22
N PHE A 218 -5.67 -14.86 -0.58
CA PHE A 218 -5.79 -14.80 -2.03
C PHE A 218 -7.21 -15.14 -2.50
N LEU A 219 -7.60 -14.56 -3.64
CA LEU A 219 -8.84 -14.88 -4.31
C LEU A 219 -8.79 -16.34 -4.79
N GLY A 220 -9.49 -17.20 -4.07
CA GLY A 220 -9.44 -18.66 -4.24
C GLY A 220 -10.38 -19.12 -5.34
N THR A 221 -11.46 -19.79 -4.94
CA THR A 221 -12.53 -20.20 -5.86
C THR A 221 -13.09 -18.98 -6.56
N LYS A 222 -13.05 -18.98 -7.89
CA LYS A 222 -13.47 -17.85 -8.71
C LYS A 222 -13.90 -18.31 -10.10
N ASP A 223 -14.78 -17.52 -10.70
CA ASP A 223 -15.28 -17.71 -12.05
C ASP A 223 -14.15 -17.70 -13.10
N PRO A 224 -14.25 -18.44 -14.23
CA PRO A 224 -13.27 -18.40 -15.31
C PRO A 224 -13.03 -17.04 -15.95
N ALA A 225 -13.93 -16.07 -15.78
CA ALA A 225 -13.73 -14.69 -16.23
C ALA A 225 -12.60 -13.96 -15.46
N TYR A 226 -12.17 -14.48 -14.31
CA TYR A 226 -11.02 -13.98 -13.58
C TYR A 226 -9.72 -14.60 -14.08
N THR A 227 -8.74 -13.76 -14.38
CA THR A 227 -7.39 -14.14 -14.80
C THR A 227 -6.41 -13.92 -13.66
N ASP A 228 -5.76 -14.99 -13.20
CA ASP A 228 -4.61 -14.88 -12.29
C ASP A 228 -3.41 -14.32 -13.05
N LEU A 229 -2.84 -13.21 -12.58
CA LEU A 229 -1.69 -12.57 -13.23
C LEU A 229 -0.36 -13.09 -12.71
N VAL A 230 -0.33 -13.64 -11.50
CA VAL A 230 0.88 -14.19 -10.87
C VAL A 230 0.62 -15.54 -10.20
N GLN A 231 1.66 -16.35 -10.11
CA GLN A 231 1.72 -17.50 -9.20
C GLN A 231 2.95 -17.43 -8.30
N LEU A 232 2.81 -17.99 -7.10
CA LEU A 232 3.85 -18.01 -6.08
C LEU A 232 3.88 -19.39 -5.43
N SER A 233 5.00 -19.81 -4.86
CA SER A 233 5.05 -20.98 -3.97
C SER A 233 5.74 -20.60 -2.68
N ASP A 234 5.09 -20.92 -1.56
CA ASP A 234 5.70 -20.73 -0.25
C ASP A 234 6.78 -21.79 -0.05
N SER A 235 7.97 -21.40 0.43
CA SER A 235 9.04 -22.33 0.71
C SER A 235 8.84 -23.10 2.02
N PHE A 236 7.92 -22.65 2.89
CA PHE A 236 7.68 -23.32 4.17
C PHE A 236 7.00 -24.68 3.98
N PRO A 237 7.56 -25.78 4.56
CA PRO A 237 7.02 -27.14 4.39
C PRO A 237 5.56 -27.31 4.81
N SER A 238 5.08 -26.49 5.75
CA SER A 238 3.71 -26.52 6.27
C SER A 238 2.70 -25.71 5.43
N ASN A 239 3.15 -25.04 4.37
CA ASN A 239 2.31 -24.33 3.41
C ASN A 239 2.61 -24.72 1.94
N PRO A 240 2.67 -26.01 1.60
CA PRO A 240 3.22 -26.45 0.32
C PRO A 240 2.33 -26.07 -0.87
N GLY A 241 2.95 -26.09 -2.06
CA GLY A 241 2.28 -26.03 -3.36
C GLY A 241 2.10 -24.61 -3.92
N VAL A 242 1.83 -24.58 -5.23
CA VAL A 242 1.62 -23.35 -6.00
C VAL A 242 0.34 -22.65 -5.53
N LYS A 243 0.45 -21.35 -5.30
CA LYS A 243 -0.62 -20.44 -4.93
C LYS A 243 -0.88 -19.45 -6.06
N ARG A 244 -2.15 -19.24 -6.36
CA ARG A 244 -2.68 -18.22 -7.27
C ARG A 244 -3.72 -17.38 -6.53
N GLY A 245 -4.19 -16.30 -7.15
CA GLY A 245 -5.16 -15.38 -6.55
C GLY A 245 -4.55 -14.18 -5.82
N ALA A 246 -3.22 -14.02 -5.87
CA ALA A 246 -2.53 -12.90 -5.21
C ALA A 246 -2.65 -11.59 -6.00
N LEU A 247 -2.71 -11.67 -7.32
CA LEU A 247 -3.02 -10.56 -8.22
C LEU A 247 -3.92 -11.11 -9.33
N VAL A 248 -5.14 -10.60 -9.43
CA VAL A 248 -6.18 -11.11 -10.33
C VAL A 248 -6.83 -9.94 -11.05
N GLU A 249 -7.08 -10.08 -12.34
CA GLU A 249 -7.89 -9.15 -13.13
C GLU A 249 -9.14 -9.86 -13.66
N ALA A 250 -10.26 -9.13 -13.72
CA ALA A 250 -11.40 -9.47 -14.57
C ALA A 250 -11.81 -8.24 -15.40
N ARG A 251 -12.23 -8.49 -16.64
CA ARG A 251 -12.90 -7.48 -17.46
C ARG A 251 -14.40 -7.51 -17.19
N TYR A 252 -14.99 -6.34 -17.05
CA TYR A 252 -16.42 -6.18 -16.84
C TYR A 252 -16.88 -4.92 -17.55
N GLY A 253 -17.81 -5.07 -18.50
CA GLY A 253 -18.08 -4.04 -19.50
C GLY A 253 -16.80 -3.57 -20.19
N ASP A 254 -16.60 -2.26 -20.25
CA ASP A 254 -15.44 -1.64 -20.88
C ASP A 254 -14.24 -1.48 -19.92
N GLY A 255 -14.42 -1.74 -18.62
CA GLY A 255 -13.42 -1.45 -17.60
C GLY A 255 -12.70 -2.67 -17.04
N ARG A 256 -12.09 -2.47 -15.88
CA ARG A 256 -11.23 -3.44 -15.20
C ARG A 256 -11.56 -3.53 -13.73
N TRP A 257 -11.61 -4.76 -13.23
CA TRP A 257 -11.70 -5.06 -11.81
C TRP A 257 -10.47 -5.87 -11.40
N LEU A 258 -9.73 -5.41 -10.40
CA LEU A 258 -8.54 -6.10 -9.91
C LEU A 258 -8.68 -6.46 -8.44
N TYR A 259 -8.23 -7.67 -8.08
CA TYR A 259 -7.99 -8.07 -6.70
C TYR A 259 -6.49 -8.09 -6.42
N VAL A 260 -6.07 -7.37 -5.38
CA VAL A 260 -4.67 -7.30 -4.94
C VAL A 260 -4.54 -7.90 -3.54
N GLY A 261 -4.28 -9.21 -3.50
CA GLY A 261 -3.94 -9.96 -2.29
C GLY A 261 -2.44 -9.91 -1.93
N LEU A 262 -1.62 -9.31 -2.79
CA LEU A 262 -0.22 -9.01 -2.48
C LEU A 262 -0.11 -8.03 -1.30
N GLY A 263 0.90 -8.21 -0.47
CA GLY A 263 1.09 -7.46 0.78
C GLY A 263 1.53 -6.00 0.64
N LEU A 264 1.08 -5.27 -0.40
CA LEU A 264 1.51 -3.90 -0.68
C LEU A 264 1.38 -2.97 0.52
N TRP A 265 0.32 -3.10 1.30
CA TRP A 265 0.08 -2.31 2.51
C TRP A 265 1.14 -2.48 3.61
N ARG A 266 1.96 -3.54 3.57
CA ARG A 266 3.16 -3.68 4.41
C ARG A 266 4.41 -3.14 3.73
N GLN A 267 4.52 -3.35 2.43
CA GLN A 267 5.70 -2.99 1.65
C GLN A 267 5.84 -1.48 1.44
N LEU A 268 4.71 -0.78 1.28
CA LEU A 268 4.68 0.67 1.07
C LEU A 268 5.20 1.45 2.31
N PRO A 269 4.73 1.17 3.55
CA PRO A 269 5.34 1.75 4.77
C PRO A 269 6.81 1.37 4.96
N ALA A 270 7.21 0.15 4.57
CA ALA A 270 8.60 -0.29 4.63
C ALA A 270 9.51 0.40 3.57
N GLY A 271 8.90 1.14 2.63
CA GLY A 271 9.59 1.81 1.55
C GLY A 271 10.23 0.82 0.57
N THR A 272 9.59 -0.32 0.28
CA THR A 272 10.10 -1.31 -0.67
C THR A 272 9.95 -0.78 -2.11
N PRO A 273 11.05 -0.56 -2.86
CA PRO A 273 11.02 0.06 -4.20
C PRO A 273 10.02 -0.58 -5.18
N GLY A 274 10.07 -1.90 -5.30
CA GLY A 274 9.22 -2.62 -6.24
C GLY A 274 7.72 -2.58 -5.90
N ALA A 275 7.36 -2.35 -4.64
CA ALA A 275 5.95 -2.15 -4.28
C ALA A 275 5.41 -0.82 -4.79
N TYR A 276 6.23 0.24 -4.83
CA TYR A 276 5.86 1.53 -5.41
C TYR A 276 5.75 1.44 -6.94
N GLN A 277 6.68 0.74 -7.60
CA GLN A 277 6.61 0.46 -9.04
C GLN A 277 5.32 -0.30 -9.40
N LEU A 278 5.02 -1.38 -8.66
CA LEU A 278 3.81 -2.17 -8.91
C LEU A 278 2.53 -1.36 -8.62
N LEU A 279 2.51 -0.56 -7.56
CA LEU A 279 1.38 0.34 -7.28
C LEU A 279 1.19 1.35 -8.41
N ALA A 280 2.25 2.00 -8.90
CA ALA A 280 2.16 2.95 -10.00
C ALA A 280 1.64 2.30 -11.29
N ASN A 281 2.07 1.06 -11.59
CA ASN A 281 1.57 0.29 -12.72
C ASN A 281 0.09 -0.04 -12.58
N LEU A 282 -0.35 -0.49 -11.39
CA LEU A 282 -1.76 -0.76 -11.10
C LEU A 282 -2.64 0.48 -11.29
N LEU A 283 -2.21 1.64 -10.78
CA LEU A 283 -2.92 2.92 -10.94
C LEU A 283 -2.94 3.41 -12.40
N SER A 284 -2.07 2.87 -13.25
CA SER A 284 -1.94 3.24 -14.66
C SER A 284 -2.73 2.33 -15.61
N LEU A 285 -3.42 1.32 -15.08
CA LEU A 285 -4.32 0.47 -15.86
C LEU A 285 -5.59 1.25 -16.19
N ARG A 286 -5.70 1.68 -17.44
CA ARG A 286 -6.87 2.36 -18.02
C ARG A 286 -7.32 1.63 -19.28
#